data_AF-A0A971D643-F1
#
_entry.id   AF-A0A971D643-F1
#
_cell.length_a   1.000
_cell.length_b   1.000
_cell.length_c   1.000
_cell.angle_alpha   90.00
_cell.angle_beta   90.00
_cell.angle_gamma   90.00
#
_symmetry.space_group_name_H-M   'P 1'
#
loop_
_entity.id
_entity.type
_entity.pdbx_description
1 polymer ?
#
loop_
_entity_poly.entity_id
_entity_poly.type
_entity_poly.pdbx_seq_one_letter_code
_entity_poly.pdbx_strand_id
1 'polypeptide(L)'
;MPKTQDMQPEYGVRARELGPTDAGKALLLGLLLPSLIAAVLVIPDSWRRPFNTLGLPMVAIYLTRVKGLGLKKTFYLSRTWDPEFGWLALFSAGIMSLTALLSNVVNWLTKGGLAKWVELLPIRHRPESLFVNLLITAVLVPITEELMFRGFMLSAFSGWGRGWAVIFPSILFAVVHLPLTMPGAFAMGVVAAIAVLRYRSLVPAVVMHAVGNFLPILTNQLVGLLEHPWGDVLGVGGLTAVAVLVFVFRRKFMWLWQEFRCLWQEFAEKPQLGLRFRELIKQWPWILLFIFIMINLVLIIVVPFIEV
;
A
#
# COMPACT_ATOMS: atom_id res chain seq x y z
N MET A 1 25.14 11.09 14.05
CA MET A 1 23.84 10.40 13.90
C MET A 1 23.05 10.63 15.17
N PRO A 2 21.94 11.39 15.16
CA PRO A 2 21.07 11.45 16.32
C PRO A 2 20.37 10.10 16.46
N LYS A 3 20.38 9.55 17.68
CA LYS A 3 19.65 8.33 18.03
C LYS A 3 18.15 8.59 17.83
N THR A 4 17.41 7.60 17.36
CA THR A 4 15.94 7.60 17.16
C THR A 4 15.11 7.82 18.44
N GLN A 5 15.76 8.11 19.57
CA GLN A 5 15.13 8.35 20.88
C GLN A 5 14.67 9.82 21.07
N ASP A 6 15.11 10.78 20.27
CA ASP A 6 14.66 12.19 20.34
C ASP A 6 13.41 12.50 19.48
N MET A 7 12.68 11.49 19.03
CA MET A 7 11.51 11.65 18.14
C MET A 7 10.17 11.53 18.89
N GLN A 8 9.97 12.31 19.96
CA GLN A 8 8.63 12.49 20.52
C GLN A 8 7.97 13.74 19.91
N PRO A 9 6.81 13.63 19.24
CA PRO A 9 5.98 14.78 18.96
C PRO A 9 5.54 15.41 20.30
N GLU A 10 5.54 16.73 20.40
CA GLU A 10 4.89 17.45 21.50
C GLU A 10 3.42 17.01 21.60
N TYR A 11 3.11 16.15 22.57
CA TYR A 11 1.76 15.67 22.86
C TYR A 11 1.06 16.66 23.79
N GLY A 12 0.45 17.69 23.19
CA GLY A 12 -0.31 18.73 23.90
C GLY A 12 -1.77 18.82 23.45
N VAL A 13 -2.65 18.28 24.31
CA VAL A 13 -4.11 18.44 24.44
C VAL A 13 -4.79 19.38 23.42
N ARG A 14 -5.42 18.88 22.34
CA ARG A 14 -6.29 19.72 21.48
C ARG A 14 -7.47 18.96 20.86
N ALA A 15 -8.67 19.51 21.01
CA ALA A 15 -9.94 19.08 20.40
C ALA A 15 -9.97 19.10 18.84
N ARG A 16 -8.83 19.20 18.16
CA ARG A 16 -8.67 19.34 16.70
C ARG A 16 -7.75 18.28 16.11
N GLU A 17 -7.58 17.14 16.77
CA GLU A 17 -6.70 16.07 16.27
C GLU A 17 -7.44 15.12 15.32
N LEU A 18 -6.69 14.50 14.40
CA LEU A 18 -7.18 13.37 13.63
C LEU A 18 -7.20 12.14 14.53
N GLY A 19 -8.24 11.34 14.41
CA GLY A 19 -8.35 10.08 15.13
C GLY A 19 -8.73 8.90 14.23
N PRO A 20 -8.80 7.69 14.82
CA PRO A 20 -9.20 6.48 14.12
C PRO A 20 -10.53 6.61 13.39
N THR A 21 -11.52 7.32 13.97
CA THR A 21 -12.82 7.54 13.32
C THR A 21 -12.68 8.29 11.99
N ASP A 22 -11.78 9.27 11.93
CA ASP A 22 -11.52 10.05 10.70
C ASP A 22 -10.81 9.20 9.65
N ALA A 23 -9.86 8.36 10.06
CA ALA A 23 -9.21 7.36 9.20
C ALA A 23 -10.23 6.38 8.59
N GLY A 24 -11.14 5.86 9.41
CA GLY A 24 -12.20 4.97 8.93
C GLY A 24 -13.14 5.67 7.94
N LYS A 25 -13.54 6.92 8.21
CA LYS A 25 -14.36 7.72 7.28
C LYS A 25 -13.64 7.98 5.96
N ALA A 26 -12.37 8.41 6.02
CA ALA A 26 -11.58 8.70 4.83
C ALA A 26 -11.42 7.46 3.94
N LEU A 27 -11.10 6.31 4.53
CA LEU A 27 -10.91 5.07 3.78
C LEU A 27 -12.23 4.58 3.20
N LEU A 28 -13.28 4.46 4.01
CA LEU A 28 -14.59 3.97 3.56
C LEU A 28 -15.19 4.86 2.47
N LEU A 29 -15.29 6.17 2.72
CA LEU A 29 -15.90 7.10 1.77
C LEU A 29 -15.01 7.29 0.54
N GLY A 30 -13.69 7.29 0.70
CA GLY A 30 -12.74 7.39 -0.40
C GLY A 30 -12.78 6.19 -1.34
N LEU A 31 -13.16 5.00 -0.86
CA LEU A 31 -13.38 3.80 -1.69
C LEU A 31 -14.77 3.79 -2.36
N LEU A 32 -15.82 4.19 -1.61
CA LEU A 32 -17.21 4.01 -2.05
C LEU A 32 -17.77 5.18 -2.88
N LEU A 33 -17.49 6.44 -2.47
CA LEU A 33 -18.09 7.61 -3.12
C LEU A 33 -17.69 7.75 -4.60
N PRO A 34 -16.41 7.58 -5.00
CA PRO A 34 -16.06 7.69 -6.42
C PRO A 34 -16.77 6.65 -7.26
N SER A 35 -16.86 5.41 -6.76
CA SER A 35 -17.55 4.32 -7.46
C SER A 35 -19.05 4.63 -7.65
N LEU A 36 -19.70 5.17 -6.62
CA LEU A 36 -21.10 5.59 -6.68
C LEU A 36 -21.29 6.77 -7.65
N ILE A 37 -20.45 7.79 -7.57
CA ILE A 37 -20.50 8.96 -8.45
C ILE A 37 -20.25 8.55 -9.91
N ALA A 38 -19.28 7.67 -10.15
CA ALA A 38 -18.97 7.16 -11.49
C ALA A 38 -20.15 6.40 -12.10
N ALA A 39 -20.90 5.65 -11.28
CA ALA A 39 -22.11 4.96 -11.70
C ALA A 39 -23.25 5.94 -12.04
N VAL A 40 -23.46 6.97 -11.21
CA VAL A 40 -24.54 7.96 -11.39
C VAL A 40 -24.28 8.91 -12.55
N LEU A 41 -23.05 9.44 -12.66
CA LEU A 41 -22.66 10.40 -13.69
C LEU A 41 -22.22 9.75 -15.01
N VAL A 42 -22.28 8.41 -15.10
CA VAL A 42 -21.89 7.63 -16.28
C VAL A 42 -20.49 8.03 -16.77
N ILE A 43 -19.52 8.07 -15.84
CA ILE A 43 -18.13 8.39 -16.18
C ILE A 43 -17.62 7.34 -17.18
N PRO A 44 -17.00 7.76 -18.30
CA PRO A 44 -16.47 6.82 -19.30
C PRO A 44 -15.48 5.84 -18.67
N ASP A 45 -15.47 4.58 -19.13
CA ASP A 45 -14.62 3.52 -18.56
C ASP A 45 -13.13 3.92 -18.49
N SER A 46 -12.64 4.69 -19.47
CA SER A 46 -11.27 5.21 -19.51
C SER A 46 -10.93 6.19 -18.40
N TRP A 47 -11.93 6.85 -17.81
CA TRP A 47 -11.77 7.82 -16.72
C TRP A 47 -12.14 7.24 -15.36
N ARG A 48 -12.81 6.09 -15.30
CA ARG A 48 -13.25 5.49 -14.03
C ARG A 48 -12.07 5.17 -13.11
N ARG A 49 -11.02 4.55 -13.65
CA ARG A 49 -9.83 4.18 -12.88
C ARG A 49 -9.16 5.39 -12.23
N PRO A 50 -8.72 6.43 -12.97
CA PRO A 50 -8.09 7.60 -12.36
C PRO A 50 -9.04 8.34 -11.42
N PHE A 51 -10.33 8.43 -11.74
CA PHE A 51 -11.33 9.05 -10.88
C PHE A 51 -11.46 8.33 -9.53
N ASN A 52 -11.58 7.01 -9.55
CA ASN A 52 -11.68 6.20 -8.34
C ASN A 52 -10.43 6.30 -7.46
N THR A 53 -9.25 6.28 -8.09
CA THR A 53 -7.96 6.43 -7.39
C THR A 53 -7.84 7.76 -6.64
N LEU A 54 -8.42 8.85 -7.16
CA LEU A 54 -8.38 10.18 -6.51
C LEU A 54 -9.30 10.31 -5.29
N GLY A 55 -10.31 9.43 -5.14
CA GLY A 55 -11.26 9.51 -4.02
C GLY A 55 -10.62 9.45 -2.64
N LEU A 56 -9.66 8.53 -2.47
CA LEU A 56 -8.94 8.33 -1.21
C LEU A 56 -8.27 9.61 -0.70
N PRO A 57 -7.33 10.24 -1.45
CA PRO A 57 -6.69 11.46 -0.98
C PRO A 57 -7.67 12.64 -0.91
N MET A 58 -8.70 12.70 -1.76
CA MET A 58 -9.68 13.79 -1.72
C MET A 58 -10.45 13.83 -0.40
N VAL A 59 -10.97 12.70 0.07
CA VAL A 59 -11.69 12.66 1.37
C VAL A 59 -10.73 12.93 2.52
N ALA A 60 -9.52 12.36 2.49
CA ALA A 60 -8.50 12.62 3.50
C ALA A 60 -8.13 14.12 3.60
N ILE A 61 -7.92 14.78 2.46
CA ILE A 61 -7.63 16.22 2.38
C ILE A 61 -8.83 17.02 2.91
N TYR A 62 -10.05 16.67 2.49
CA TYR A 62 -11.27 17.33 2.96
C TYR A 62 -11.40 17.26 4.49
N LEU A 63 -11.30 16.08 5.09
CA LEU A 63 -11.39 15.91 6.55
C LEU A 63 -10.28 16.66 7.29
N THR A 64 -9.08 16.70 6.72
CA THR A 64 -7.97 17.48 7.28
C THR A 64 -8.30 18.98 7.29
N ARG A 65 -8.86 19.50 6.20
CA ARG A 65 -9.23 20.92 6.06
C ARG A 65 -10.39 21.31 6.98
N VAL A 66 -11.43 20.49 7.08
CA VAL A 66 -12.58 20.75 7.96
C VAL A 66 -12.17 20.80 9.43
N LYS A 67 -11.14 20.05 9.84
CA LYS A 67 -10.57 20.13 11.19
C LYS A 67 -9.59 21.29 11.40
N GLY A 68 -9.34 22.10 10.38
CA GLY A 68 -8.40 23.23 10.44
C GLY A 68 -6.94 22.79 10.59
N LEU A 69 -6.59 21.58 10.13
CA LEU A 69 -5.24 21.03 10.20
C LEU A 69 -4.42 21.36 8.95
N GLY A 70 -3.11 21.54 9.14
CA GLY A 70 -2.20 21.86 8.04
C GLY A 70 -1.80 20.64 7.22
N LEU A 71 -2.12 20.62 5.92
CA LEU A 71 -1.80 19.51 5.00
C LEU A 71 -0.32 19.13 5.00
N LYS A 72 0.59 20.11 5.05
CA LYS A 72 2.04 19.85 5.02
C LYS A 72 2.49 18.98 6.19
N LYS A 73 1.94 19.21 7.39
CA LYS A 73 2.25 18.43 8.60
C LYS A 73 1.55 17.08 8.57
N THR A 74 0.25 17.06 8.25
CA THR A 74 -0.57 15.84 8.25
C THR A 74 -0.10 14.80 7.23
N PHE A 75 0.32 15.24 6.05
CA PHE A 75 0.72 14.36 4.95
C PHE A 75 2.24 14.28 4.76
N TYR A 76 3.03 14.84 5.69
CA TYR A 76 4.50 14.84 5.60
C TYR A 76 5.02 15.38 4.26
N LEU A 77 4.48 16.50 3.77
CA LEU A 77 4.80 17.05 2.44
C LEU A 77 6.11 17.86 2.42
N SER A 78 7.10 17.47 3.24
CA SER A 78 8.42 18.07 3.18
C SER A 78 9.17 17.55 1.95
N ARG A 79 9.99 18.40 1.33
CA ARG A 79 10.88 17.99 0.24
C ARG A 79 12.22 17.61 0.86
N THR A 80 12.40 16.34 1.19
CA THR A 80 13.70 15.80 1.59
C THR A 80 14.17 14.84 0.52
N TRP A 81 15.43 14.97 0.11
CA TRP A 81 16.10 14.02 -0.78
C TRP A 81 17.34 13.47 -0.06
N ASP A 82 17.44 12.15 0.02
CA ASP A 82 18.59 11.45 0.58
C ASP A 82 18.99 10.34 -0.41
N PRO A 83 20.24 10.28 -0.89
CA PRO A 83 20.72 9.19 -1.74
C PRO A 83 20.49 7.79 -1.15
N GLU A 84 20.39 7.65 0.18
CA GLU A 84 20.05 6.39 0.84
C GLU A 84 18.62 5.90 0.49
N PHE A 85 17.76 6.73 -0.13
CA PHE A 85 16.50 6.30 -0.72
C PHE A 85 16.68 5.23 -1.79
N GLY A 86 17.82 5.23 -2.51
CA GLY A 86 18.12 4.22 -3.52
C GLY A 86 18.12 2.81 -2.93
N TRP A 87 18.60 2.64 -1.69
CA TRP A 87 18.54 1.36 -1.00
C TRP A 87 17.11 0.95 -0.68
N LEU A 88 16.26 1.89 -0.25
CA LEU A 88 14.87 1.60 0.04
C LEU A 88 14.06 1.26 -1.22
N ALA A 89 14.36 1.93 -2.34
CA ALA A 89 13.79 1.58 -3.65
C ALA A 89 14.25 0.19 -4.11
N LEU A 90 15.54 -0.14 -3.96
CA LEU A 90 16.05 -1.49 -4.24
C LEU A 90 15.39 -2.55 -3.34
N PHE A 91 15.19 -2.25 -2.06
CA PHE A 91 14.49 -3.14 -1.14
C PHE A 91 13.05 -3.40 -1.59
N SER A 92 12.33 -2.35 -2.00
CA SER A 92 10.98 -2.47 -2.57
C SER A 92 10.96 -3.32 -3.84
N ALA A 93 11.90 -3.07 -4.76
CA ALA A 93 12.07 -3.88 -5.95
C ALA A 93 12.33 -5.37 -5.61
N GLY A 94 13.10 -5.64 -4.56
CA GLY A 94 13.31 -7.01 -4.05
C GLY A 94 12.06 -7.66 -3.48
N ILE A 95 11.24 -6.93 -2.71
CA ILE A 95 9.95 -7.44 -2.21
C ILE A 95 9.06 -7.81 -3.41
N MET A 96 8.92 -6.90 -4.38
CA MET A 96 8.11 -7.14 -5.57
C MET A 96 8.63 -8.31 -6.40
N SER A 97 9.96 -8.43 -6.54
CA SER A 97 10.59 -9.56 -7.24
C SER A 97 10.31 -10.88 -6.54
N LEU A 98 10.41 -10.93 -5.22
CA LEU A 98 10.10 -12.12 -4.45
C LEU A 98 8.61 -12.50 -4.55
N THR A 99 7.71 -11.52 -4.50
CA THR A 99 6.27 -11.76 -4.71
C THR A 99 6.00 -12.31 -6.11
N ALA A 100 6.60 -11.73 -7.15
CA ALA A 100 6.43 -12.21 -8.53
C ALA A 100 6.99 -13.63 -8.72
N LEU A 101 8.17 -13.93 -8.17
CA LEU A 101 8.74 -15.28 -8.19
C LEU A 101 7.84 -16.28 -7.46
N LEU A 102 7.28 -15.91 -6.31
CA LEU A 102 6.33 -16.75 -5.58
C LEU A 102 5.07 -17.00 -6.43
N SER A 103 4.51 -15.96 -7.06
CA SER A 103 3.37 -16.11 -7.97
C SER A 103 3.67 -17.06 -9.13
N ASN A 104 4.87 -16.97 -9.72
CA ASN A 104 5.30 -17.90 -10.78
C ASN A 104 5.39 -19.35 -10.28
N VAL A 105 5.97 -19.57 -9.10
CA VAL A 105 6.04 -20.91 -8.49
C VAL A 105 4.65 -21.47 -8.22
N VAL A 106 3.74 -20.68 -7.64
CA VAL A 106 2.37 -21.10 -7.38
C VAL A 106 1.63 -21.38 -8.68
N ASN A 107 1.79 -20.54 -9.70
CA ASN A 107 1.18 -20.75 -11.01
C ASN A 107 1.67 -22.05 -11.67
N TRP A 108 2.98 -22.34 -11.57
CA TRP A 108 3.57 -23.57 -12.07
C TRP A 108 3.03 -24.81 -11.32
N LEU A 109 3.01 -24.78 -9.99
CA LEU A 109 2.47 -25.87 -9.16
C LEU A 109 0.99 -26.14 -9.45
N THR A 110 0.23 -25.09 -9.73
CA THR A 110 -1.20 -25.17 -10.07
C THR A 110 -1.47 -25.41 -11.56
N LYS A 111 -0.43 -25.65 -12.38
CA LYS A 111 -0.54 -25.86 -13.83
C LYS A 111 -1.33 -24.75 -14.55
N GLY A 112 -1.08 -23.50 -14.17
CA GLY A 112 -1.78 -22.32 -14.69
C GLY A 112 -3.07 -21.96 -13.95
N GLY A 113 -3.44 -22.69 -12.90
CA GLY A 113 -4.64 -22.45 -12.12
C GLY A 113 -4.68 -21.06 -11.47
N LEU A 114 -3.53 -20.55 -11.02
CA LEU A 114 -3.46 -19.19 -10.48
C LEU A 114 -3.78 -18.13 -11.54
N ALA A 115 -3.19 -18.22 -12.73
CA ALA A 115 -3.45 -17.27 -13.81
C ALA A 115 -4.93 -17.24 -14.19
N LYS A 116 -5.54 -18.42 -14.37
CA LYS A 116 -6.98 -18.55 -14.63
C LYS A 116 -7.82 -17.94 -13.50
N TRP A 117 -7.46 -18.22 -12.25
CA TRP A 117 -8.15 -17.67 -11.09
C TRP A 117 -8.13 -16.13 -11.07
N VAL A 118 -6.97 -15.52 -11.40
CA VAL A 118 -6.85 -14.06 -11.51
C VAL A 118 -7.69 -13.49 -12.66
N GLU A 119 -7.81 -14.22 -13.78
CA GLU A 119 -8.61 -13.79 -14.93
C GLU A 119 -10.12 -13.71 -14.65
N LEU A 120 -10.64 -14.54 -13.73
CA LEU A 120 -12.04 -14.52 -13.30
C LEU A 120 -12.35 -13.36 -12.36
N LEU A 121 -11.34 -12.69 -11.79
CA LEU A 121 -11.58 -11.58 -10.88
C LEU A 121 -12.03 -10.33 -11.65
N PRO A 122 -13.08 -9.62 -11.17
CA PRO A 122 -13.58 -8.38 -11.79
C PRO A 122 -12.64 -7.17 -11.56
N ILE A 123 -11.33 -7.42 -11.49
CA ILE A 123 -10.25 -6.46 -11.31
C ILE A 123 -9.54 -6.22 -12.66
N ARG A 124 -9.82 -7.03 -13.70
CA ARG A 124 -9.19 -6.86 -15.02
C ARG A 124 -9.76 -5.62 -15.73
N HIS A 125 -8.90 -4.64 -15.94
CA HIS A 125 -9.24 -3.44 -16.70
C HIS A 125 -8.99 -3.68 -18.20
N ARG A 126 -9.76 -3.02 -19.06
CA ARG A 126 -9.51 -3.01 -20.51
C ARG A 126 -8.09 -2.50 -20.79
N PRO A 127 -7.44 -2.96 -21.88
CA PRO A 127 -6.08 -2.51 -22.21
C PRO A 127 -6.06 -1.01 -22.46
N GLU A 128 -5.48 -0.25 -21.53
CA GLU A 128 -5.03 1.12 -21.71
C GLU A 128 -3.74 1.11 -22.56
N SER A 129 -3.43 2.21 -23.25
CA SER A 129 -2.09 2.35 -23.85
C SER A 129 -1.02 2.22 -22.78
N LEU A 130 0.16 1.71 -23.14
CA LEU A 130 1.28 1.54 -22.19
C LEU A 130 1.58 2.83 -21.42
N PHE A 131 1.55 3.97 -22.11
CA PHE A 131 1.76 5.28 -21.50
C PHE A 131 0.72 5.61 -20.42
N VAL A 132 -0.56 5.38 -20.71
CA VAL A 132 -1.66 5.61 -19.74
C VAL A 132 -1.54 4.67 -18.56
N ASN A 133 -1.27 3.38 -18.79
CA ASN A 133 -1.10 2.40 -17.72
C ASN A 133 0.09 2.74 -16.81
N LEU A 134 1.21 3.21 -17.37
CA LEU A 134 2.36 3.69 -16.61
C LEU A 134 2.01 4.92 -15.77
N LEU A 135 1.35 5.91 -16.37
CA LEU A 135 0.96 7.13 -15.66
C LEU A 135 0.02 6.83 -14.49
N ILE A 136 -0.95 5.92 -14.67
CA ILE A 136 -1.88 5.58 -13.61
C ILE A 136 -1.21 4.69 -12.56
N THR A 137 -0.61 3.58 -12.97
CA THR A 137 -0.15 2.53 -12.04
C THR A 137 1.16 2.89 -11.36
N ALA A 138 2.10 3.54 -12.06
CA ALA A 138 3.43 3.85 -11.53
C ALA A 138 3.55 5.29 -10.99
N VAL A 139 2.56 6.17 -11.23
CA VAL A 139 2.60 7.56 -10.74
C VAL A 139 1.36 7.90 -9.90
N LEU A 140 0.16 7.85 -10.49
CA LEU A 140 -1.06 8.29 -9.80
C LEU A 140 -1.35 7.42 -8.57
N VAL A 141 -1.42 6.10 -8.73
CA VAL A 141 -1.72 5.13 -7.65
C VAL A 141 -0.75 5.27 -6.48
N PRO A 142 0.60 5.24 -6.68
CA PRO A 142 1.55 5.47 -5.59
C PRO A 142 1.32 6.78 -4.85
N ILE A 143 1.10 7.89 -5.57
CA ILE A 143 0.86 9.19 -4.92
C ILE A 143 -0.41 9.13 -4.06
N THR A 144 -1.51 8.63 -4.61
CA THR A 144 -2.80 8.63 -3.91
C THR A 144 -2.82 7.68 -2.71
N GLU A 145 -2.23 6.49 -2.86
CA GLU A 145 -2.20 5.49 -1.80
C GLU A 145 -1.23 5.93 -0.70
N GLU A 146 -0.06 6.47 -1.02
CA GLU A 146 0.84 6.96 0.02
C GLU A 146 0.27 8.18 0.76
N LEU A 147 -0.40 9.11 0.07
CA LEU A 147 -1.11 10.21 0.74
C LEU A 147 -2.14 9.68 1.75
N MET A 148 -2.89 8.64 1.39
CA MET A 148 -3.90 8.04 2.26
C MET A 148 -3.27 7.27 3.42
N PHE A 149 -2.41 6.30 3.15
CA PHE A 149 -1.91 5.36 4.16
C PHE A 149 -0.75 5.93 4.98
N ARG A 150 0.24 6.56 4.33
CA ARG A 150 1.48 7.05 4.98
C ARG A 150 1.42 8.53 5.33
N GLY A 151 0.49 9.28 4.74
CA GLY A 151 0.11 10.61 5.18
C GLY A 151 -0.99 10.57 6.23
N PHE A 152 -2.23 10.44 5.77
CA PHE A 152 -3.42 10.64 6.60
C PHE A 152 -3.59 9.59 7.69
N MET A 153 -3.58 8.30 7.36
CA MET A 153 -3.79 7.23 8.35
C MET A 153 -2.66 7.15 9.37
N LEU A 154 -1.40 7.28 8.93
CA LEU A 154 -0.25 7.37 9.83
C LEU A 154 -0.44 8.50 10.86
N SER A 155 -0.89 9.68 10.43
CA SER A 155 -1.19 10.80 11.32
C SER A 155 -2.43 10.58 12.20
N ALA A 156 -3.48 9.96 11.67
CA ALA A 156 -4.72 9.72 12.40
C ALA A 156 -4.58 8.65 13.50
N PHE A 157 -3.65 7.71 13.34
CA PHE A 157 -3.34 6.69 14.33
C PHE A 157 -2.15 7.05 15.24
N SER A 158 -1.49 8.20 15.05
CA SER A 158 -0.32 8.59 15.85
C SER A 158 -0.62 8.73 17.34
N GLY A 159 -1.86 9.11 17.69
CA GLY A 159 -2.33 9.15 19.08
C GLY A 159 -2.41 7.78 19.76
N TRP A 160 -2.36 6.69 19.00
CA TRP A 160 -2.26 5.31 19.49
C TRP A 160 -0.80 4.80 19.48
N GLY A 161 0.18 5.68 19.31
CA GLY A 161 1.60 5.32 19.30
C GLY A 161 2.08 4.79 17.95
N ARG A 162 3.40 4.68 17.82
CA ARG A 162 4.07 4.39 16.54
C ARG A 162 3.73 3.01 16.01
N GLY A 163 3.72 1.98 16.85
CA GLY A 163 3.35 0.62 16.45
C GLY A 163 1.98 0.56 15.75
N TRP A 164 0.95 1.19 16.32
CA TRP A 164 -0.39 1.22 15.71
C TRP A 164 -0.46 2.12 14.48
N ALA A 165 0.22 3.26 14.49
CA ALA A 165 0.27 4.17 13.35
C ALA A 165 0.94 3.53 12.12
N VAL A 166 1.88 2.60 12.31
CA VAL A 166 2.58 1.92 11.22
C VAL A 166 1.93 0.59 10.85
N ILE A 167 1.74 -0.32 11.82
CA ILE A 167 1.35 -1.69 11.55
C ILE A 167 -0.10 -1.79 11.08
N PHE A 168 -1.03 -1.09 11.74
CA PHE A 168 -2.45 -1.23 11.42
C PHE A 168 -2.81 -0.69 10.02
N PRO A 169 -2.40 0.52 9.60
CA PRO A 169 -2.57 0.96 8.21
C PRO A 169 -1.88 0.04 7.20
N SER A 170 -0.73 -0.54 7.53
CA SER A 170 -0.04 -1.50 6.65
C SER A 170 -0.81 -2.82 6.49
N ILE A 171 -1.48 -3.29 7.54
CA ILE A 171 -2.40 -4.44 7.45
C ILE A 171 -3.56 -4.10 6.52
N LEU A 172 -4.20 -2.94 6.71
CA LEU A 172 -5.32 -2.48 5.88
C LEU A 172 -4.92 -2.32 4.41
N PHE A 173 -3.74 -1.79 4.16
CA PHE A 173 -3.14 -1.73 2.83
C PHE A 173 -2.99 -3.13 2.23
N ALA A 174 -2.50 -4.10 3.00
CA ALA A 174 -2.31 -5.46 2.51
C ALA A 174 -3.63 -6.19 2.18
N VAL A 175 -4.67 -6.09 3.03
CA VAL A 175 -5.91 -6.85 2.83
C VAL A 175 -6.73 -6.43 1.61
N VAL A 176 -6.47 -5.25 1.04
CA VAL A 176 -7.12 -4.82 -0.21
C VAL A 176 -6.39 -5.31 -1.48
N HIS A 177 -5.24 -5.98 -1.32
CA HIS A 177 -4.49 -6.60 -2.41
C HIS A 177 -4.87 -8.08 -2.60
N LEU A 178 -4.46 -8.69 -3.72
CA LEU A 178 -4.69 -10.12 -3.97
C LEU A 178 -3.99 -10.99 -2.91
N PRO A 179 -4.57 -12.14 -2.51
CA PRO A 179 -4.05 -13.00 -1.44
C PRO A 179 -2.55 -13.30 -1.52
N LEU A 180 -2.03 -13.65 -2.70
CA LEU A 180 -0.59 -13.94 -2.89
C LEU A 180 0.31 -12.70 -2.79
N THR A 181 -0.24 -11.52 -3.02
CA THR A 181 0.49 -10.24 -2.96
C THR A 181 0.41 -9.59 -1.58
N MET A 182 -0.53 -10.01 -0.71
CA MET A 182 -0.72 -9.43 0.63
C MET A 182 0.55 -9.40 1.47
N PRO A 183 1.39 -10.46 1.55
CA PRO A 183 2.61 -10.41 2.36
C PRO A 183 3.59 -9.34 1.86
N GLY A 184 3.74 -9.20 0.55
CA GLY A 184 4.57 -8.18 -0.08
C GLY A 184 4.02 -6.77 0.14
N ALA A 185 2.70 -6.60 -0.01
CA ALA A 185 1.99 -5.35 0.25
C ALA A 185 2.11 -4.92 1.72
N PHE A 186 1.99 -5.85 2.69
CA PHE A 186 2.20 -5.56 4.10
C PHE A 186 3.64 -5.11 4.39
N ALA A 187 4.63 -5.84 3.86
CA ALA A 187 6.03 -5.49 4.04
C ALA A 187 6.36 -4.10 3.45
N MET A 188 5.88 -3.81 2.23
CA MET A 188 6.00 -2.49 1.61
C MET A 188 5.26 -1.42 2.44
N GLY A 189 4.05 -1.75 2.89
CA GLY A 189 3.26 -1.11 3.95
C GLY A 189 4.13 -0.46 5.02
N VAL A 190 4.77 -1.35 5.76
CA VAL A 190 5.56 -1.02 6.94
C VAL A 190 6.83 -0.25 6.59
N VAL A 191 7.59 -0.71 5.58
CA VAL A 191 8.87 -0.07 5.22
C VAL A 191 8.65 1.36 4.75
N ALA A 192 7.61 1.61 3.95
CA ALA A 192 7.25 2.95 3.49
C ALA A 192 6.88 3.86 4.68
N ALA A 193 6.10 3.36 5.65
CA ALA A 193 5.76 4.12 6.85
C ALA A 193 6.99 4.43 7.73
N ILE A 194 7.90 3.46 7.90
CA ILE A 194 9.19 3.66 8.57
C ILE A 194 9.99 4.76 7.86
N ALA A 195 10.04 4.73 6.52
CA ALA A 195 10.72 5.75 5.74
C ALA A 195 10.11 7.14 5.95
N VAL A 196 8.78 7.26 5.93
CA VAL A 196 8.10 8.53 6.19
C VAL A 196 8.42 9.08 7.58
N LEU A 197 8.39 8.24 8.61
CA LEU A 197 8.73 8.66 9.97
C LEU A 197 10.20 9.08 10.09
N ARG A 198 11.12 8.34 9.47
CA ARG A 198 12.56 8.61 9.50
C ARG A 198 12.93 9.91 8.80
N TYR A 199 12.39 10.13 7.60
CA TYR A 199 12.74 11.29 6.78
C TYR A 199 11.78 12.47 6.96
N ARG A 200 10.69 12.29 7.73
CA ARG A 200 9.60 13.26 7.91
C ARG A 200 9.05 13.76 6.57
N SER A 201 9.01 12.87 5.59
CA SER A 201 8.71 13.15 4.20
C SER A 201 7.99 11.99 3.55
N LEU A 202 6.98 12.28 2.75
CA LEU A 202 6.23 11.29 1.98
C LEU A 202 6.99 10.81 0.73
N VAL A 203 7.95 11.61 0.24
CA VAL A 203 8.66 11.36 -1.03
C VAL A 203 9.31 9.97 -1.10
N PRO A 204 10.02 9.46 -0.07
CA PRO A 204 10.64 8.14 -0.12
C PRO A 204 9.61 7.03 -0.34
N ALA A 205 8.48 7.08 0.37
CA ALA A 205 7.41 6.11 0.22
C ALA A 205 6.82 6.12 -1.20
N VAL A 206 6.56 7.31 -1.75
CA VAL A 206 6.04 7.46 -3.12
C VAL A 206 7.02 6.90 -4.14
N VAL A 207 8.32 7.21 -4.03
CA VAL A 207 9.34 6.71 -4.95
C VAL A 207 9.48 5.19 -4.86
N MET A 208 9.52 4.64 -3.65
CA MET A 208 9.59 3.19 -3.44
C MET A 208 8.40 2.47 -4.08
N HIS A 209 7.19 2.96 -3.82
CA HIS A 209 5.97 2.38 -4.37
C HIS A 209 5.90 2.53 -5.89
N ALA A 210 6.27 3.69 -6.43
CA ALA A 210 6.36 3.91 -7.87
C ALA A 210 7.33 2.93 -8.55
N VAL A 211 8.51 2.69 -7.97
CA VAL A 211 9.47 1.69 -8.47
C VAL A 211 8.89 0.28 -8.39
N GLY A 212 8.22 -0.06 -7.29
CA GLY A 212 7.56 -1.34 -7.11
C GLY A 212 6.47 -1.62 -8.14
N ASN A 213 5.72 -0.59 -8.56
CA ASN A 213 4.68 -0.72 -9.58
C ASN A 213 5.22 -0.64 -11.01
N PHE A 214 6.32 0.10 -11.22
CA PHE A 214 6.96 0.22 -12.51
C PHE A 214 7.65 -1.08 -12.94
N LEU A 215 8.33 -1.77 -12.01
CA LEU A 215 9.14 -2.94 -12.32
C LEU A 215 8.35 -4.09 -12.98
N PRO A 216 7.18 -4.52 -12.48
CA PRO A 216 6.37 -5.56 -13.14
C PRO A 216 5.89 -5.14 -14.54
N ILE A 217 5.55 -3.87 -14.75
CA ILE A 217 5.13 -3.37 -16.07
C ILE A 217 6.30 -3.46 -17.04
N LEU A 218 7.48 -3.00 -16.63
CA LEU A 218 8.70 -3.07 -17.44
C LEU A 218 9.06 -4.52 -17.75
N THR A 219 9.08 -5.41 -16.75
CA THR A 219 9.39 -6.83 -16.95
C THR A 219 8.43 -7.46 -17.94
N ASN A 220 7.12 -7.21 -17.82
CA ASN A 220 6.13 -7.76 -18.74
C ASN A 220 6.33 -7.27 -20.19
N GLN A 221 6.69 -6.00 -20.38
CA GLN A 221 7.01 -5.47 -21.71
C GLN A 221 8.29 -6.11 -22.27
N LEU A 222 9.35 -6.23 -21.47
CA LEU A 222 10.62 -6.84 -21.90
C LEU A 222 10.47 -8.32 -22.25
N VAL A 223 9.71 -9.07 -21.45
CA VAL A 223 9.38 -10.49 -21.74
C VAL A 223 8.65 -10.59 -23.07
N GLY A 224 7.68 -9.71 -23.33
CA GLY A 224 6.89 -9.72 -24.57
C GLY A 224 7.65 -9.30 -25.84
N LEU A 225 8.83 -8.67 -25.71
CA LEU A 225 9.68 -8.34 -26.86
C LEU A 225 10.47 -9.53 -27.40
N LEU A 226 10.59 -10.60 -26.62
CA LEU A 226 11.37 -11.79 -26.97
C LEU A 226 10.44 -12.98 -27.14
N GLU A 227 10.71 -13.81 -28.14
CA GLU A 227 9.96 -15.07 -28.29
C GLU A 227 10.22 -16.01 -27.11
N HIS A 228 9.19 -16.80 -26.76
CA HIS A 228 9.36 -17.87 -25.79
C HIS A 228 10.39 -18.90 -26.31
N PRO A 229 11.25 -19.46 -25.45
CA PRO A 229 11.28 -19.33 -23.98
C PRO A 229 12.18 -18.19 -23.46
N TRP A 230 12.85 -17.45 -24.33
CA TRP A 230 13.91 -16.51 -23.93
C TRP A 230 13.39 -15.33 -23.12
N GLY A 231 12.18 -14.83 -23.45
CA GLY A 231 11.49 -13.81 -22.65
C GLY A 231 11.32 -14.24 -21.19
N ASP A 232 10.76 -15.43 -20.96
CA ASP A 232 10.53 -15.95 -19.60
C ASP A 232 11.83 -16.14 -18.82
N VAL A 233 12.87 -16.67 -19.47
CA VAL A 233 14.19 -16.88 -18.86
C VAL A 233 14.78 -15.56 -18.39
N LEU A 234 14.74 -14.52 -19.23
CA LEU A 234 15.23 -13.19 -18.84
C LEU A 234 14.36 -12.53 -17.76
N GLY A 235 13.03 -12.69 -17.84
CA GLY A 235 12.10 -12.19 -16.82
C GLY A 235 12.40 -12.78 -15.44
N VAL A 236 12.45 -14.11 -15.34
CA VAL A 236 12.77 -14.83 -14.09
C VAL A 236 14.20 -14.53 -13.64
N GLY A 237 15.16 -14.51 -14.56
CA GLY A 237 16.55 -14.18 -14.27
C GLY A 237 16.73 -12.78 -13.70
N GLY A 238 16.05 -11.78 -14.27
CA GLY A 238 16.05 -10.40 -13.80
C GLY A 238 15.46 -10.24 -12.40
N LEU A 239 14.28 -10.83 -12.14
CA LEU A 239 13.66 -10.82 -10.81
C LEU A 239 14.55 -11.51 -9.77
N THR A 240 15.17 -12.64 -10.15
CA THR A 240 16.11 -13.36 -9.29
C THR A 240 17.35 -12.51 -8.98
N ALA A 241 17.91 -11.83 -9.98
CA ALA A 241 19.06 -10.94 -9.79
C ALA A 241 18.74 -9.81 -8.80
N VAL A 242 17.56 -9.19 -8.88
CA VAL A 242 17.12 -8.16 -7.92
C VAL A 242 17.01 -8.73 -6.50
N ALA A 243 16.41 -9.91 -6.34
CA ALA A 243 16.32 -10.58 -5.04
C ALA A 243 17.70 -10.92 -4.46
N VAL A 244 18.63 -11.39 -5.30
CA VAL A 244 20.03 -11.66 -4.92
C VAL A 244 20.75 -10.37 -4.51
N LEU A 245 20.54 -9.26 -5.23
CA LEU A 245 21.14 -7.96 -4.85
C LEU A 245 20.67 -7.53 -3.46
N VAL A 246 19.37 -7.64 -3.15
CA VAL A 246 18.86 -7.34 -1.80
C VAL A 246 19.52 -8.25 -0.74
N PHE A 247 19.70 -9.53 -1.04
CA PHE A 247 20.38 -10.46 -0.13
C PHE A 247 21.87 -10.13 0.07
N VAL A 248 22.60 -9.80 -1.01
CA VAL A 248 24.01 -9.39 -0.95
C VAL A 248 24.15 -8.15 -0.08
N PHE A 249 23.28 -7.16 -0.26
CA PHE A 249 23.29 -5.92 0.51
C PHE A 249 22.46 -5.98 1.82
N ARG A 250 22.06 -7.16 2.29
CA ARG A 250 21.19 -7.34 3.48
C ARG A 250 21.63 -6.56 4.73
N ARG A 251 22.93 -6.34 4.91
CA ARG A 251 23.48 -5.54 6.03
C ARG A 251 22.97 -4.10 6.02
N LYS A 252 22.70 -3.51 4.85
CA LYS A 252 22.11 -2.17 4.69
C LYS A 252 20.66 -2.09 5.17
N PHE A 253 19.96 -3.23 5.28
CA PHE A 253 18.55 -3.30 5.66
C PHE A 253 18.32 -3.78 7.09
N MET A 254 19.37 -4.17 7.83
CA MET A 254 19.25 -4.69 9.19
C MET A 254 18.54 -3.74 10.17
N TRP A 255 18.68 -2.43 9.96
CA TRP A 255 18.00 -1.43 10.77
C TRP A 255 16.48 -1.43 10.55
N LEU A 256 16.00 -1.75 9.34
CA LEU A 256 14.56 -1.89 9.06
C LEU A 256 13.96 -3.04 9.86
N TRP A 257 14.70 -4.15 9.97
CA TRP A 257 14.27 -5.31 10.75
C TRP A 257 14.16 -4.99 12.25
N GLN A 258 15.13 -4.27 12.80
CA GLN A 258 15.11 -3.84 14.21
C GLN A 258 13.94 -2.90 14.48
N GLU A 259 13.73 -1.93 13.58
CA GLU A 259 12.63 -0.97 13.66
C GLU A 259 11.27 -1.68 13.56
N PHE A 260 11.10 -2.58 12.60
CA PHE A 260 9.90 -3.41 12.46
C PHE A 260 9.59 -4.17 13.74
N ARG A 261 10.59 -4.83 14.34
CA ARG A 261 10.39 -5.58 15.58
C ARG A 261 9.88 -4.70 16.72
N CYS A 262 10.43 -3.50 16.90
CA CYS A 262 9.97 -2.55 17.92
C CYS A 262 8.51 -2.15 17.67
N LEU A 263 8.18 -1.76 16.44
CA LEU A 263 6.84 -1.36 16.05
C LEU A 263 5.82 -2.50 16.20
N TRP A 264 6.22 -3.74 15.89
CA TRP A 264 5.39 -4.92 16.09
C TRP A 264 5.14 -5.19 17.57
N GLN A 265 6.17 -5.07 18.42
CA GLN A 265 6.03 -5.21 19.87
C GLN A 265 5.07 -4.17 20.45
N GLU A 266 5.20 -2.90 20.06
CA GLU A 266 4.28 -1.82 20.44
C GLU A 266 2.84 -2.04 19.93
N PHE A 267 2.70 -2.58 18.71
CA PHE A 267 1.38 -2.88 18.13
C PHE A 267 0.67 -4.00 18.88
N ALA A 268 1.39 -5.10 19.11
CA ALA A 268 0.88 -6.34 19.71
C ALA A 268 0.84 -6.32 21.25
N GLU A 269 1.18 -5.19 21.88
CA GLU A 269 1.18 -5.04 23.33
C GLU A 269 -0.20 -5.30 23.94
N LYS A 270 -0.26 -6.16 24.96
CA LYS A 270 -1.50 -6.45 25.71
C LYS A 270 -1.50 -5.64 27.01
N PRO A 271 -2.63 -5.01 27.41
CA PRO A 271 -3.98 -5.19 26.86
C PRO A 271 -4.36 -4.21 25.71
N GLN A 272 -3.46 -3.29 25.34
CA GLN A 272 -3.74 -2.18 24.42
C GLN A 272 -4.24 -2.66 23.05
N LEU A 273 -3.70 -3.77 22.54
CA LEU A 273 -4.16 -4.39 21.29
C LEU A 273 -5.67 -4.64 21.31
N GLY A 274 -6.16 -5.32 22.35
CA GLY A 274 -7.58 -5.66 22.48
C GLY A 274 -8.46 -4.44 22.72
N LEU A 275 -8.00 -3.49 23.54
CA LEU A 275 -8.73 -2.24 23.81
C LEU A 275 -8.92 -1.39 22.55
N ARG A 276 -7.87 -1.25 21.73
CA ARG A 276 -7.89 -0.48 20.48
C ARG A 276 -8.77 -1.13 19.42
N PHE A 277 -8.70 -2.45 19.26
CA PHE A 277 -9.63 -3.16 18.38
C PHE A 277 -11.09 -3.01 18.83
N ARG A 278 -11.36 -3.13 20.13
CA ARG A 278 -12.69 -2.87 20.69
C ARG A 278 -13.16 -1.43 20.43
N GLU A 279 -12.25 -0.46 20.40
CA GLU A 279 -12.57 0.92 20.10
C GLU A 279 -12.91 1.13 18.61
N LEU A 280 -12.21 0.46 17.69
CA LEU A 280 -12.53 0.50 16.26
C LEU A 280 -13.94 -0.04 15.99
N ILE A 281 -14.31 -1.19 16.56
CA ILE A 281 -15.63 -1.81 16.31
C ILE A 281 -16.81 -1.07 16.94
N LYS A 282 -16.58 -0.03 17.75
CA LYS A 282 -17.65 0.89 18.21
C LYS A 282 -17.95 1.98 17.20
N GLN A 283 -17.07 2.20 16.24
CA GLN A 283 -17.14 3.30 15.29
C GLN A 283 -17.75 2.80 13.99
N TRP A 284 -18.86 3.40 13.57
CA TRP A 284 -19.59 3.01 12.36
C TRP A 284 -18.73 2.87 11.08
N PRO A 285 -17.71 3.72 10.80
CA PRO A 285 -16.95 3.60 9.55
C PRO A 285 -16.15 2.30 9.51
N TRP A 286 -15.60 1.87 10.66
CA TRP A 286 -14.81 0.65 10.77
C TRP A 286 -15.67 -0.61 10.70
N ILE A 287 -16.87 -0.59 11.30
CA ILE A 287 -17.84 -1.69 11.16
C ILE A 287 -18.15 -1.92 9.67
N LEU A 288 -18.52 -0.86 8.96
CA LEU A 288 -18.84 -0.95 7.53
C LEU A 288 -17.63 -1.34 6.70
N LEU A 289 -16.44 -0.82 7.02
CA LEU A 289 -15.21 -1.19 6.32
C LEU A 289 -14.85 -2.67 6.53
N PHE A 290 -14.99 -3.21 7.74
CA PHE A 290 -14.74 -4.63 7.99
C PHE A 290 -15.75 -5.51 7.25
N ILE A 291 -17.02 -5.13 7.23
CA ILE A 291 -18.04 -5.82 6.41
C ILE A 291 -17.65 -5.77 4.93
N PHE A 292 -17.28 -4.60 4.42
CA PHE A 292 -16.83 -4.44 3.03
C PHE A 292 -15.63 -5.33 2.70
N ILE A 293 -14.60 -5.34 3.55
CA ILE A 293 -13.41 -6.19 3.37
C ILE A 293 -13.80 -7.67 3.40
N MET A 294 -14.65 -8.10 4.33
CA MET A 294 -15.11 -9.49 4.41
C MET A 294 -15.88 -9.91 3.17
N ILE A 295 -16.79 -9.08 2.66
CA ILE A 295 -17.52 -9.35 1.42
C ILE A 295 -16.55 -9.53 0.25
N ASN A 296 -15.57 -8.62 0.11
CA ASN A 296 -14.58 -8.72 -0.97
C ASN A 296 -13.74 -9.99 -0.86
N LEU A 297 -13.31 -10.39 0.34
CA LEU A 297 -12.56 -11.63 0.53
C LEU A 297 -13.40 -12.88 0.19
N VAL A 298 -14.67 -12.90 0.57
CA VAL A 298 -15.59 -13.99 0.20
C VAL A 298 -15.78 -14.03 -1.32
N LEU A 299 -15.98 -12.88 -1.98
CA LEU A 299 -16.11 -12.83 -3.44
C LEU A 299 -14.85 -13.36 -4.15
N ILE A 300 -13.66 -12.97 -3.71
CA ILE A 300 -12.38 -13.45 -4.24
C ILE A 300 -12.27 -14.98 -4.13
N ILE A 301 -12.81 -15.58 -3.07
CA ILE A 301 -12.80 -17.03 -2.87
C ILE A 301 -13.89 -17.70 -3.71
N VAL A 302 -15.09 -17.13 -3.78
CA VAL A 302 -16.30 -17.79 -4.30
C VAL A 302 -16.47 -17.61 -5.81
N VAL A 303 -16.15 -16.45 -6.39
CA VAL A 303 -16.29 -16.16 -7.84
C VAL A 303 -15.75 -17.29 -8.73
N PRO A 304 -14.55 -17.86 -8.48
CA PRO A 304 -14.02 -18.96 -9.27
C PRO A 304 -14.86 -20.25 -9.27
N PHE A 305 -15.75 -20.42 -8.28
CA PHE A 305 -16.62 -21.59 -8.14
C PHE A 305 -18.04 -21.33 -8.66
N ILE A 306 -18.39 -20.07 -8.95
CA ILE A 306 -19.70 -19.70 -9.53
C ILE A 306 -19.66 -19.73 -11.07
N GLU A 307 -18.50 -19.42 -11.68
CA GLU A 307 -18.33 -19.37 -13.14
C GLU A 307 -17.94 -20.73 -13.77
N VAL A 308 -18.23 -21.86 -13.10
CA VAL A 308 -18.02 -23.23 -13.61
C VAL A 308 -19.35 -23.86 -14.05
#